data_AF-A0A452XTA2-F1
#
_entry.id   AF-A0A452XTA2-F1
#
_cell.length_a   1.000
_cell.length_b   1.000
_cell.length_c   1.000
_cell.angle_alpha   90.00
_cell.angle_beta   90.00
_cell.angle_gamma   90.00
#
_symmetry.space_group_name_H-M   'P 1'
#
loop_
_entity.id
_entity.type
_entity.pdbx_description
1 polymer ?
#
loop_
_entity_poly.entity_id
_entity_poly.type
_entity_poly.pdbx_seq_one_letter_code
_entity_poly.pdbx_strand_id
1 'polypeptide(L)'
;MFFSPRLDTGCKIDPRSFEFKKNKFGKPEVLWPLDDSTAEQPLHFNISHTTSLIACGIAINAHIGIDVEEKKRNTTKNILSLARRYFTPSEVDSLAEISDSDAQRKEFLKLWTLKEAYVKALGMGFSGAPFSTFSIMLETSKGIRISKAWPDIECFQAWL
;
A
#
# COMPACT_ATOMS: atom_id res chain seq x y z
N MET A 1 -11.28 -32.83 -11.07
CA MET A 1 -10.76 -32.14 -12.27
C MET A 1 -9.88 -30.99 -11.76
N PHE A 2 -8.58 -31.21 -11.64
CA PHE A 2 -7.66 -30.19 -11.12
C PHE A 2 -7.13 -29.38 -12.30
N PHE A 3 -7.54 -28.11 -12.40
CA PHE A 3 -6.87 -27.15 -13.26
C PHE A 3 -5.51 -26.83 -12.63
N SER A 4 -4.43 -27.27 -13.25
CA SER A 4 -3.09 -26.75 -12.99
C SER A 4 -2.84 -25.67 -14.04
N PRO A 5 -2.96 -24.37 -13.71
CA PRO A 5 -2.53 -23.33 -14.62
C PRO A 5 -1.00 -23.33 -14.59
N ARG A 6 -0.38 -23.95 -15.59
CA ARG A 6 1.04 -23.72 -15.85
C ARG A 6 1.18 -22.29 -16.35
N LEU A 7 1.53 -21.39 -15.44
CA LEU A 7 2.14 -20.11 -15.80
C LEU A 7 3.54 -20.45 -16.34
N ASP A 8 3.63 -20.73 -17.63
CA ASP A 8 4.91 -20.92 -18.31
C ASP A 8 5.51 -19.54 -18.56
N THR A 9 6.21 -19.01 -17.56
CA THR A 9 6.76 -17.65 -17.54
C THR A 9 8.13 -17.55 -18.22
N GLY A 10 8.67 -18.65 -18.76
CA GLY A 10 10.05 -18.73 -19.25
C GLY A 10 11.11 -18.55 -18.15
N CYS A 11 10.68 -18.47 -16.89
CA CYS A 11 11.56 -18.28 -15.73
C CYS A 11 12.16 -19.64 -15.31
N LYS A 12 13.48 -19.68 -15.11
CA LYS A 12 14.20 -20.89 -14.67
C LYS A 12 13.99 -21.24 -13.19
N ILE A 13 13.20 -20.46 -12.47
CA ILE A 13 12.96 -20.61 -11.02
C ILE A 13 11.60 -21.27 -10.81
N ASP A 14 11.56 -22.38 -10.08
CA ASP A 14 10.31 -23.04 -9.67
C ASP A 14 9.56 -22.12 -8.70
N PRO A 15 8.30 -21.72 -8.98
CA PRO A 15 7.53 -20.88 -8.04
C PRO A 15 7.41 -21.46 -6.62
N ARG A 16 7.56 -22.78 -6.46
CA ARG A 16 7.52 -23.46 -5.15
C ARG A 16 8.83 -23.39 -4.39
N SER A 17 9.94 -22.96 -5.02
CA SER A 17 11.22 -22.78 -4.34
C SER A 17 11.31 -21.43 -3.62
N PHE A 18 10.34 -20.54 -3.79
CA PHE A 18 10.31 -19.30 -3.03
C PHE A 18 10.03 -19.58 -1.56
N GLU A 19 10.99 -19.21 -0.72
CA GLU A 19 10.79 -19.14 0.72
C GLU A 19 10.39 -17.71 1.11
N PHE A 20 9.51 -17.61 2.10
CA PHE A 20 8.99 -16.33 2.58
C PHE A 20 9.26 -16.17 4.07
N LYS A 21 9.67 -14.98 4.46
CA LYS A 21 9.74 -14.56 5.86
C LYS A 21 8.79 -13.40 6.11
N LYS A 22 8.52 -13.11 7.38
CA LYS A 22 7.86 -11.87 7.80
C LYS A 22 8.88 -10.97 8.49
N ASN A 23 8.83 -9.67 8.21
CA ASN A 23 9.61 -8.70 8.97
C ASN A 23 9.04 -8.51 10.39
N LYS A 24 9.66 -7.65 11.21
CA LYS A 24 9.24 -7.37 12.60
C LYS A 24 7.80 -6.86 12.77
N PHE A 25 7.18 -6.38 11.69
CA PHE A 25 5.82 -5.86 11.65
C PHE A 25 4.84 -6.76 10.87
N GLY A 26 5.29 -7.94 10.44
CA GLY A 26 4.45 -8.92 9.77
C GLY A 26 4.38 -8.77 8.24
N LYS A 27 5.08 -7.80 7.61
CA LYS A 27 5.13 -7.69 6.14
C LYS A 27 5.87 -8.90 5.57
N PRO A 28 5.26 -9.66 4.63
CA PRO A 28 5.92 -10.80 3.99
C PRO A 28 6.99 -10.32 2.99
N GLU A 29 8.09 -11.05 2.94
CA GLU A 29 9.25 -10.77 2.08
C GLU A 29 9.79 -12.09 1.51
N VAL A 30 10.32 -12.05 0.27
CA VAL A 30 11.04 -13.20 -0.29
C VAL A 30 12.37 -13.35 0.45
N LEU A 31 12.68 -14.58 0.87
CA LEU A 31 13.99 -14.92 1.41
C LEU A 31 14.91 -15.30 0.25
N TRP A 32 15.79 -14.37 -0.12
CA TRP A 32 16.80 -14.60 -1.16
C TRP A 32 17.99 -15.37 -0.56
N PRO A 33 18.44 -16.47 -1.19
CA PRO A 33 19.65 -17.18 -0.79
C PRO A 33 20.87 -16.24 -0.78
N LEU A 34 21.69 -16.34 0.26
CA LEU A 34 22.86 -15.47 0.50
C LEU A 34 23.99 -15.67 -0.53
N ASP A 35 24.01 -16.80 -1.23
CA ASP A 35 25.04 -17.21 -2.19
C ASP A 35 24.71 -16.84 -3.64
N ASP A 36 23.47 -16.40 -3.90
CA ASP A 36 23.02 -16.02 -5.24
C ASP A 36 23.41 -14.57 -5.54
N SER A 37 24.72 -14.36 -5.68
CA SER A 37 25.33 -13.11 -6.16
C SER A 37 24.87 -12.69 -7.58
N THR A 38 23.99 -13.48 -8.21
CA THR A 38 23.36 -13.15 -9.50
C THR A 38 22.00 -12.44 -9.35
N ALA A 39 21.43 -12.37 -8.15
CA ALA A 39 20.27 -11.53 -7.87
C ALA A 39 20.71 -10.06 -7.82
N GLU A 40 21.07 -9.50 -8.97
CA GLU A 40 21.59 -8.13 -9.09
C GLU A 40 20.63 -7.08 -8.50
N GLN A 41 19.36 -7.42 -8.30
CA GLN A 41 18.35 -6.57 -7.66
C GLN A 41 17.27 -7.40 -6.94
N PRO A 42 17.09 -7.30 -5.60
CA PRO A 42 16.06 -8.07 -4.91
C PRO A 42 14.66 -7.66 -5.37
N LEU A 43 13.83 -8.66 -5.66
CA LEU A 43 12.40 -8.45 -5.94
C LEU A 43 11.64 -8.29 -4.64
N HIS A 44 10.80 -7.27 -4.59
CA HIS A 44 9.88 -6.98 -3.51
C HIS A 44 8.45 -7.12 -4.01
N PHE A 45 7.56 -7.54 -3.11
CA PHE A 45 6.14 -7.60 -3.41
C PHE A 45 5.31 -7.06 -2.25
N ASN A 46 4.08 -6.69 -2.56
CA ASN A 46 3.07 -6.40 -1.56
C ASN A 46 1.71 -6.89 -2.06
N ILE A 47 0.88 -7.37 -1.13
CA ILE A 47 -0.45 -7.88 -1.43
C ILE A 47 -1.45 -7.04 -0.65
N SER A 48 -2.57 -6.71 -1.29
CA SER A 48 -3.76 -6.22 -0.60
C SER A 48 -4.98 -6.91 -1.17
N HIS A 49 -6.01 -7.11 -0.35
CA HIS A 49 -7.22 -7.77 -0.79
C HIS A 49 -8.44 -7.20 -0.10
N THR A 50 -9.56 -7.26 -0.81
CA THR A 50 -10.91 -7.06 -0.30
C THR A 50 -11.65 -8.41 -0.34
N THR A 51 -12.96 -8.43 -0.11
CA THR A 51 -13.75 -9.65 -0.29
C THR A 51 -13.84 -10.06 -1.77
N SER A 52 -13.77 -9.08 -2.68
CA SER A 52 -14.01 -9.29 -4.12
C SER A 52 -12.76 -9.18 -5.00
N LEU A 53 -11.62 -8.74 -4.45
CA LEU A 53 -10.42 -8.47 -5.22
C LEU A 53 -9.16 -8.84 -4.43
N ILE A 54 -8.19 -9.46 -5.10
CA ILE A 54 -6.81 -9.57 -4.62
C ILE A 54 -5.93 -8.80 -5.61
N ALA A 55 -5.11 -7.89 -5.07
CA ALA A 55 -4.08 -7.19 -5.81
C ALA A 55 -2.70 -7.62 -5.30
N CYS A 56 -1.76 -7.80 -6.23
CA CYS A 56 -0.36 -8.09 -5.93
C CYS A 56 0.52 -7.14 -6.75
N GLY A 57 1.29 -6.31 -6.06
CA GLY A 57 2.28 -5.42 -6.66
C GLY A 57 3.66 -6.05 -6.55
N ILE A 58 4.45 -5.95 -7.62
CA ILE A 58 5.83 -6.43 -7.68
C ILE A 58 6.72 -5.26 -8.11
N ALA A 59 7.85 -5.09 -7.44
CA ALA A 59 8.87 -4.09 -7.77
C ALA A 59 10.26 -4.73 -7.68
N ILE A 60 11.17 -4.26 -8.53
CA ILE A 60 12.58 -4.65 -8.51
C ILE A 60 13.36 -3.47 -7.94
N ASN A 61 14.24 -3.73 -6.97
CA ASN A 61 15.08 -2.70 -6.33
C ASN A 61 14.31 -1.51 -5.75
N ALA A 62 13.06 -1.72 -5.32
CA ALA A 62 12.23 -0.67 -4.77
C ALA A 62 11.27 -1.21 -3.70
N HIS A 63 11.06 -0.41 -2.65
CA HIS A 63 10.01 -0.69 -1.69
C HIS A 63 8.64 -0.49 -2.35
N ILE A 64 7.79 -1.51 -2.24
CA ILE A 64 6.42 -1.46 -2.74
C ILE A 64 5.41 -1.66 -1.61
N GLY A 65 4.32 -0.91 -1.70
CA GLY A 65 3.11 -1.06 -0.91
C GLY A 65 1.92 -0.75 -1.80
N ILE A 66 0.91 -1.62 -1.76
CA ILE A 66 -0.34 -1.46 -2.48
C ILE A 66 -1.50 -1.59 -1.51
N ASP A 67 -2.57 -0.88 -1.79
CA ASP A 67 -3.80 -1.03 -1.04
C ASP A 67 -5.02 -0.96 -1.94
N VAL A 68 -6.07 -1.70 -1.58
CA VAL A 68 -7.33 -1.75 -2.30
C VAL A 68 -8.48 -1.71 -1.30
N GLU A 69 -9.44 -0.82 -1.54
CA GLU A 69 -10.59 -0.61 -0.67
C GLU A 69 -11.89 -0.72 -1.48
N GLU A 70 -12.93 -1.30 -0.87
CA GLU A 70 -14.23 -1.41 -1.53
C GLU A 70 -14.95 -0.07 -1.59
N LYS A 71 -15.38 0.33 -2.79
CA LYS A 71 -16.13 1.60 -3.00
C LYS A 71 -17.42 1.69 -2.20
N LYS A 72 -18.01 0.58 -1.77
CA LYS A 72 -19.24 0.54 -0.96
C LYS A 72 -18.99 -0.03 0.43
N ARG A 73 -17.76 0.09 0.94
CA ARG A 73 -17.46 -0.31 2.32
C ARG A 73 -18.50 0.35 3.23
N ASN A 74 -19.24 -0.49 3.95
CA ASN A 74 -20.41 -0.08 4.71
C ASN A 74 -19.93 0.58 6.01
N THR A 75 -19.35 1.79 5.88
CA THR A 75 -18.91 2.58 7.04
C THR A 75 -20.15 3.20 7.67
N THR A 76 -20.80 2.43 8.55
CA THR A 76 -21.84 2.93 9.48
C THR A 76 -21.30 3.96 10.48
N LYS A 77 -20.00 4.26 10.44
CA LYS A 77 -19.30 5.23 11.28
C LYS A 77 -19.15 6.56 10.55
N ASN A 78 -19.31 7.64 11.29
CA ASN A 78 -19.05 9.00 10.82
C ASN A 78 -17.62 9.11 10.24
N ILE A 79 -17.50 9.37 8.94
CA ILE A 79 -16.22 9.43 8.21
C ILE A 79 -15.24 10.41 8.86
N LEU A 80 -15.74 11.57 9.30
CA LEU A 80 -14.91 12.58 9.94
C LEU A 80 -14.38 12.13 11.30
N SER A 81 -15.06 11.23 12.01
CA SER A 81 -14.52 10.70 13.27
C SER A 81 -13.36 9.74 13.04
N LEU A 82 -13.41 8.95 11.95
CA LEU A 82 -12.29 8.12 11.53
C LEU A 82 -11.13 8.99 11.01
N ALA A 83 -11.42 9.99 10.18
CA ALA A 83 -10.42 10.93 9.68
C ALA A 83 -9.68 11.61 10.84
N ARG A 84 -10.39 12.12 11.85
CA ARG A 84 -9.76 12.73 13.05
C ARG A 84 -8.81 11.81 13.81
N ARG A 85 -8.99 10.48 13.72
CA ARG A 85 -8.13 9.51 14.41
C ARG A 85 -6.84 9.21 13.64
N TYR A 86 -6.87 9.27 12.31
CA TYR A 86 -5.79 8.77 11.47
C TYR A 86 -5.16 9.83 10.56
N PHE A 87 -5.88 10.89 10.20
CA PHE A 87 -5.39 11.89 9.25
C PHE A 87 -4.82 13.10 9.99
N THR A 88 -4.03 13.89 9.26
CA THR A 88 -3.51 15.17 9.75
C THR A 88 -4.64 16.20 9.82
N PRO A 89 -4.53 17.24 10.68
CA PRO A 89 -5.56 18.27 10.79
C PRO A 89 -5.95 18.88 9.43
N SER A 90 -4.97 19.19 8.57
CA SER A 90 -5.22 19.75 7.24
C SER A 90 -6.00 18.81 6.31
N GLU A 91 -5.77 17.49 6.38
CA GLU A 91 -6.55 16.51 5.61
C GLU A 91 -7.98 16.38 6.16
N VAL A 92 -8.16 16.48 7.48
CA VAL A 92 -9.49 16.47 8.11
C VAL A 92 -10.28 17.71 7.70
N ASP A 93 -9.66 18.88 7.72
CA ASP A 93 -10.29 20.14 7.33
C ASP A 93 -10.72 20.09 5.86
N SER A 94 -9.84 19.63 4.97
CA SER A 94 -10.13 19.44 3.54
C SER A 94 -11.31 18.48 3.31
N LEU A 95 -11.42 17.41 4.09
CA LEU A 95 -12.57 16.49 4.01
C LEU A 95 -13.86 17.12 4.55
N ALA A 96 -13.77 17.93 5.59
CA ALA A 96 -14.92 18.58 6.22
C ALA A 96 -15.56 19.65 5.33
N GLU A 97 -14.81 20.24 4.41
CA GLU A 97 -15.30 21.19 3.41
C GLU A 97 -16.20 20.54 2.33
N ILE A 98 -16.10 19.22 2.14
CA ILE A 98 -16.89 18.49 1.14
C ILE A 98 -18.31 18.28 1.67
N SER A 99 -19.27 19.01 1.10
CA SER A 99 -20.69 18.96 1.52
C SER A 99 -21.43 17.70 1.05
N ASP A 100 -21.09 17.17 -0.13
CA ASP A 100 -21.68 15.94 -0.65
C ASP A 100 -21.10 14.72 0.08
N SER A 101 -21.96 13.94 0.72
CA SER A 101 -21.52 12.84 1.59
C SER A 101 -20.84 11.71 0.82
N ASP A 102 -21.28 11.43 -0.42
CA ASP A 102 -20.66 10.42 -1.27
C ASP A 102 -19.30 10.86 -1.80
N ALA A 103 -19.16 12.14 -2.18
CA ALA A 103 -17.87 12.73 -2.53
C ALA A 103 -16.90 12.73 -1.33
N GLN A 104 -17.36 13.13 -0.14
CA GLN A 104 -16.56 13.11 1.08
C GLN A 104 -16.06 11.70 1.39
N ARG A 105 -16.93 10.70 1.24
CA ARG A 105 -16.59 9.29 1.45
C ARG A 105 -15.59 8.77 0.42
N LYS A 106 -15.75 9.15 -0.85
CA LYS A 106 -14.80 8.78 -1.92
C LYS A 106 -13.42 9.38 -1.63
N GLU A 107 -13.36 10.65 -1.23
CA GLU A 107 -12.08 11.30 -0.93
C GLU A 107 -11.42 10.72 0.32
N PHE A 108 -12.21 10.39 1.36
CA PHE A 108 -11.71 9.66 2.52
C PHE A 108 -11.09 8.31 2.13
N LEU A 109 -11.81 7.49 1.36
CA LEU A 109 -11.32 6.16 0.95
C LEU A 109 -10.06 6.28 0.10
N LYS A 110 -9.99 7.30 -0.77
CA LYS A 110 -8.82 7.59 -1.59
C LYS A 110 -7.60 7.94 -0.72
N LEU A 111 -7.73 8.90 0.19
CA LEU A 111 -6.66 9.27 1.12
C LEU A 111 -6.24 8.10 2.02
N TRP A 112 -7.22 7.33 2.50
CA TRP A 112 -6.98 6.13 3.30
C TRP A 112 -6.14 5.10 2.54
N THR A 113 -6.56 4.76 1.31
CA THR A 113 -5.86 3.79 0.46
C THR A 113 -4.42 4.21 0.19
N LEU A 114 -4.19 5.50 -0.10
CA LEU A 114 -2.85 6.03 -0.32
C LEU A 114 -1.97 5.97 0.94
N LYS A 115 -2.55 6.29 2.10
CA LYS A 115 -1.84 6.22 3.39
C LYS A 115 -1.47 4.78 3.75
N GLU A 116 -2.38 3.83 3.59
CA GLU A 116 -2.13 2.40 3.79
C GLU A 116 -1.07 1.89 2.82
N ALA A 117 -1.16 2.24 1.53
CA ALA A 117 -0.16 1.86 0.53
C ALA A 117 1.24 2.38 0.91
N TYR A 118 1.35 3.62 1.36
CA TYR A 118 2.63 4.18 1.82
C TYR A 118 3.18 3.46 3.06
N VAL A 119 2.33 3.22 4.06
CA VAL A 119 2.71 2.48 5.28
C VAL A 119 3.13 1.05 4.96
N LYS A 120 2.45 0.39 4.02
CA LYS A 120 2.81 -0.93 3.52
C LYS A 120 4.16 -0.88 2.79
N ALA A 121 4.47 0.18 2.06
CA ALA A 121 5.77 0.35 1.43
C ALA A 121 6.89 0.41 2.49
N LEU A 122 6.70 1.21 3.55
CA LEU A 122 7.60 1.30 4.72
C LEU A 122 7.74 -0.01 5.49
N GLY A 123 6.76 -0.91 5.36
CA GLY A 123 6.75 -2.20 6.02
C GLY A 123 6.54 -2.13 7.53
N MET A 124 5.97 -1.03 8.04
CA MET A 124 5.74 -0.80 9.48
C MET A 124 4.45 -1.42 10.03
N GLY A 125 3.59 -1.96 9.17
CA GLY A 125 2.28 -2.47 9.56
C GLY A 125 1.37 -1.38 10.15
N PHE A 126 0.09 -1.68 10.34
CA PHE A 126 -0.88 -0.70 10.85
C PHE A 126 -0.50 -0.16 12.24
N SER A 127 -0.05 -1.03 13.15
CA SER A 127 0.27 -0.68 14.53
C SER A 127 1.56 0.14 14.69
N GLY A 128 2.48 0.06 13.73
CA GLY A 128 3.73 0.82 13.73
C GLY A 128 3.65 2.14 12.97
N ALA A 129 2.52 2.42 12.32
CA ALA A 129 2.39 3.52 11.37
C ALA A 129 1.86 4.81 12.02
N PRO A 130 2.60 5.91 11.91
CA PRO A 130 2.17 7.19 12.46
C PRO A 130 1.34 7.95 11.43
N PHE A 131 0.13 7.46 11.15
CA PHE A 131 -0.76 8.01 10.11
C PHE A 131 -0.98 9.53 10.25
N SER A 132 -0.98 10.07 11.46
CA SER A 132 -1.17 11.50 11.73
C SER A 132 0.12 12.35 11.67
N THR A 133 1.27 11.77 11.33
CA THR A 133 2.55 12.51 11.27
C THR A 133 3.04 12.83 9.86
N PHE A 134 2.27 12.44 8.84
CA PHE A 134 2.54 12.77 7.44
C PHE A 134 1.23 13.03 6.72
N SER A 135 1.28 13.87 5.70
CA SER A 135 0.13 14.20 4.85
C SER A 135 0.38 13.72 3.44
N ILE A 136 -0.69 13.30 2.76
CA ILE A 136 -0.68 13.02 1.33
C ILE A 136 -1.28 14.21 0.60
N MET A 137 -0.50 14.79 -0.30
CA MET A 137 -0.90 15.92 -1.14
C MET A 137 -1.01 15.45 -2.57
N LEU A 138 -2.18 15.65 -3.16
CA LEU A 138 -2.45 15.30 -4.55
C LEU A 138 -2.28 16.56 -5.40
N GLU A 139 -1.18 16.66 -6.13
CA GLU A 139 -0.94 17.76 -7.06
C GLU A 139 -1.31 17.32 -8.49
N THR A 140 -2.29 17.97 -9.10
CA THR A 140 -2.83 17.62 -10.44
C THR A 140 -1.79 17.58 -11.56
N SER A 141 -0.65 18.28 -11.40
CA SER A 141 0.44 18.33 -12.37
C SER A 141 1.73 17.63 -11.94
N LYS A 142 1.90 17.32 -10.64
CA LYS A 142 3.15 16.77 -10.08
C LYS A 142 2.99 15.40 -9.42
N GLY A 143 1.79 14.81 -9.49
CA GLY A 143 1.51 13.51 -8.91
C GLY A 143 1.29 13.58 -7.40
N ILE A 144 1.64 12.51 -6.70
CA ILE A 144 1.38 12.32 -5.28
C ILE A 144 2.63 12.72 -4.48
N ARG A 145 2.46 13.62 -3.50
CA ARG A 145 3.54 14.07 -2.61
C ARG A 145 3.23 13.72 -1.16
N ILE A 146 4.29 13.44 -0.40
CA ILE A 146 4.20 13.16 1.03
C ILE A 146 4.91 14.28 1.78
N SER A 147 4.24 14.92 2.74
CA SER A 147 4.77 16.10 3.45
C SER A 147 5.99 15.81 4.32
N LYS A 148 6.16 14.56 4.75
CA LYS A 148 7.33 14.07 5.46
C LYS A 148 7.70 12.69 4.92
N ALA A 149 8.66 12.65 4.00
CA ALA A 149 9.25 11.39 3.56
C ALA A 149 10.06 10.78 4.71
N TRP A 150 9.85 9.50 4.96
CA TRP A 150 10.71 8.74 5.86
C TRP A 150 12.06 8.47 5.19
N PRO A 151 13.17 8.43 5.95
CA PRO A 151 14.53 8.35 5.39
C PRO A 151 14.75 7.18 4.43
N ASP A 152 13.99 6.10 4.62
CA ASP A 152 14.16 4.85 3.87
C ASP A 152 13.35 4.80 2.56
N ILE A 153 12.54 5.83 2.23
CA ILE A 153 11.81 5.94 0.95
C ILE A 153 11.98 7.36 0.40
N GLU A 154 12.99 7.55 -0.45
CA GLU A 154 13.23 8.83 -1.13
C GLU A 154 12.24 9.11 -2.28
N CYS A 155 11.58 8.07 -2.83
CA CYS A 155 10.61 8.23 -3.91
C CYS A 155 9.42 7.28 -3.75
N PHE A 156 8.26 7.80 -3.32
CA PHE A 156 6.99 7.06 -3.34
C PHE A 156 6.22 7.46 -4.60
N GLN A 157 5.99 6.50 -5.49
CA GLN A 157 5.07 6.66 -6.62
C GLN A 157 3.81 5.86 -6.34
N ALA A 158 2.68 6.55 -6.32
CA ALA A 158 1.37 5.92 -6.21
C ALA A 158 0.53 6.20 -7.46
N TRP A 159 -0.24 5.19 -7.84
CA TRP A 159 -1.14 5.19 -8.99
C TRP A 159 -2.56 5.02 -8.44
N LEU A 160 -3.51 5.85 -8.91
CA LEU A 160 -4.93 5.83 -8.52
C LEU A 160 -5.81 5.32 -9.65
#